data_AF-A0A655BYP2-F1
#
_entry.id   AF-A0A655BYP2-F1
#
_cell.length_a   1.000
_cell.length_b   1.000
_cell.length_c   1.000
_cell.angle_alpha   90.00
_cell.angle_beta   90.00
_cell.angle_gamma   90.00
#
_symmetry.space_group_name_H-M   'P 1'
#
loop_
_entity.id
_entity.type
_entity.pdbx_description
1 polymer ?
#
loop_
_entity_poly.entity_id
_entity_poly.type
_entity_poly.pdbx_seq_one_letter_code
_entity_poly.pdbx_strand_id
1 'polypeptide(L)'
;MARKELAQMGSMTRGEWLMLATVGVLLVLWIFGSSLGVDATTASFVGLSILLLSGVLTWEDVKSEKGAWDTLIWFAALLMMANQLKKLGFTSWFGNLIGDSIGSTMHGTSWIIILLLLNAAYFYTHYFFASGNAQIAALYAVFLGVGLHLNIPAAPMALMLAFTSSLYCSLTQYTHARGPILFGAGYVPTGVWWRTGFIISLFNQAVFLTVGLAWWKVLGLY
;
A
#
# COMPACT_ATOMS: atom_id res chain seq x y z
N MET A 1 34.28 9.56 -12.73
CA MET A 1 33.75 8.28 -13.24
C MET A 1 32.50 8.53 -14.09
N ALA A 2 31.37 9.00 -13.52
CA ALA A 2 30.12 9.22 -14.26
C ALA A 2 30.21 10.08 -15.55
N ARG A 3 30.97 11.19 -15.55
CA ARG A 3 31.16 12.02 -16.77
C ARG A 3 31.94 11.32 -17.89
N LYS A 4 32.82 10.36 -17.55
CA LYS A 4 33.57 9.58 -18.55
C LYS A 4 32.68 8.51 -19.19
N GLU A 5 31.88 7.81 -18.39
CA GLU A 5 30.88 6.85 -18.89
C GLU A 5 29.86 7.54 -19.81
N LEU A 6 29.35 8.72 -19.42
CA LEU A 6 28.42 9.50 -20.26
C LEU A 6 29.04 9.90 -21.61
N ALA A 7 30.32 10.30 -21.61
CA ALA A 7 31.03 10.61 -22.85
C ALA A 7 31.25 9.37 -23.74
N GLN A 8 31.35 8.19 -23.14
CA GLN A 8 31.46 6.91 -23.86
C GLN A 8 30.13 6.43 -24.43
N MET A 9 28.99 6.73 -23.79
CA MET A 9 27.66 6.37 -24.30
C MET A 9 27.27 7.12 -25.58
N GLY A 10 27.84 8.32 -25.81
CA GLY A 10 27.58 9.10 -27.02
C GLY A 10 26.25 9.84 -27.03
N SER A 11 25.81 10.29 -28.21
CA SER A 11 24.53 11.00 -28.37
C SER A 11 23.34 10.05 -28.29
N MET A 12 22.22 10.51 -27.73
CA MET A 12 20.99 9.72 -27.65
C MET A 12 20.53 9.22 -29.02
N THR A 13 20.25 7.93 -29.08
CA THR A 13 19.68 7.23 -30.23
C THR A 13 18.20 7.55 -30.40
N ARG A 14 17.65 7.22 -31.57
CA ARG A 14 16.21 7.37 -31.84
C ARG A 14 15.34 6.58 -30.86
N GLY A 15 15.78 5.37 -30.48
CA GLY A 15 15.06 4.54 -29.52
C GLY A 15 15.00 5.16 -28.13
N GLU A 16 16.10 5.75 -27.66
CA GLU A 16 16.16 6.45 -26.37
C GLU A 16 15.28 7.70 -26.37
N TRP A 17 15.23 8.45 -27.48
CA TRP A 17 14.31 9.60 -27.63
C TRP A 17 12.84 9.18 -27.60
N LEU A 18 12.49 8.08 -28.27
CA LEU A 18 11.12 7.54 -28.28
C LEU A 18 10.72 7.01 -26.90
N MET A 19 11.65 6.37 -26.18
CA MET A 19 11.44 5.95 -24.79
C MET A 19 11.19 7.17 -23.89
N LEU A 20 12.04 8.21 -23.99
CA LEU A 20 11.90 9.46 -23.24
C LEU A 20 10.55 10.13 -23.51
N ALA A 21 10.16 10.24 -24.79
CA ALA A 21 8.87 10.81 -25.18
C ALA A 21 7.70 10.02 -24.60
N THR A 22 7.79 8.68 -24.60
CA THR A 22 6.76 7.83 -23.99
C THR A 22 6.65 8.05 -22.48
N VAL A 23 7.78 8.16 -21.77
CA VAL A 23 7.79 8.51 -20.34
C VAL A 23 7.14 9.88 -20.11
N GLY A 24 7.42 10.86 -20.97
CA GLY A 24 6.76 12.17 -20.94
C GLY A 24 5.24 12.07 -21.08
N VAL A 25 4.75 11.27 -22.04
CA VAL A 25 3.31 11.01 -22.21
C VAL A 25 2.70 10.36 -20.98
N LEU A 26 3.37 9.34 -20.42
CA LEU A 26 2.91 8.66 -19.20
C LEU A 26 2.81 9.62 -18.01
N LEU A 27 3.80 10.49 -17.81
CA LEU A 27 3.77 11.49 -16.73
C LEU A 27 2.61 12.46 -16.88
N VAL A 28 2.34 12.94 -18.11
CA VAL A 28 1.17 13.80 -18.39
C VAL A 28 -0.13 13.06 -18.08
N LEU A 29 -0.26 11.81 -18.53
CA LEU A 29 -1.45 11.00 -18.26
C LEU A 29 -1.63 10.70 -16.77
N TRP A 30 -0.56 10.49 -16.00
CA TRP A 30 -0.67 10.28 -14.56
C TRP A 30 -0.98 11.56 -13.78
N ILE A 31 -0.44 12.71 -14.18
CA ILE A 31 -0.71 14.00 -13.52
C ILE A 31 -2.15 14.46 -13.81
N PHE A 32 -2.59 14.36 -15.07
CA PHE A 32 -3.89 14.87 -15.51
C PHE A 32 -4.96 13.79 -15.66
N GLY A 33 -4.68 12.54 -15.27
CA GLY A 33 -5.56 11.39 -15.50
C GLY A 33 -6.96 11.55 -14.91
N SER A 34 -7.08 12.15 -13.72
CA SER A 34 -8.39 12.45 -13.11
C SER A 34 -9.24 13.43 -13.93
N SER A 35 -8.61 14.40 -14.61
CA SER A 35 -9.29 15.37 -15.48
C SER A 35 -9.57 14.81 -16.87
N LEU A 36 -8.75 13.88 -17.34
CA LEU A 36 -8.84 13.24 -18.65
C LEU A 36 -9.69 11.97 -18.65
N GLY A 37 -10.12 11.49 -17.47
CA GLY A 37 -10.86 10.23 -17.32
C GLY A 37 -10.01 8.98 -17.60
N VAL A 38 -8.68 9.09 -17.45
CA VAL A 38 -7.72 8.01 -17.70
C VAL A 38 -7.17 7.52 -16.36
N ASP A 39 -7.40 6.25 -16.04
CA ASP A 39 -6.79 5.63 -14.85
C ASP A 39 -5.34 5.20 -15.12
N ALA A 40 -4.58 4.98 -14.05
CA ALA A 40 -3.15 4.66 -14.13
C ALA A 40 -2.84 3.36 -14.91
N THR A 41 -3.77 2.39 -14.89
CA THR A 41 -3.65 1.13 -15.64
C THR A 41 -3.76 1.41 -17.13
N THR A 42 -4.80 2.17 -17.53
CA THR A 42 -5.00 2.57 -18.92
C THR A 42 -3.82 3.37 -19.44
N ALA A 43 -3.31 4.34 -18.67
CA ALA A 43 -2.11 5.08 -19.02
C ALA A 43 -0.90 4.15 -19.26
N SER A 44 -0.68 3.16 -18.38
CA SER A 44 0.41 2.19 -18.53
C SER A 44 0.28 1.36 -19.81
N PHE A 45 -0.93 0.94 -20.20
CA PHE A 45 -1.17 0.24 -21.46
C PHE A 45 -0.93 1.13 -22.68
N VAL A 46 -1.32 2.41 -22.62
CA VAL A 46 -0.99 3.38 -23.68
C VAL A 46 0.52 3.49 -23.87
N GLY A 47 1.29 3.62 -22.78
CA GLY A 47 2.75 3.64 -22.84
C GLY A 47 3.33 2.36 -23.47
N LEU A 48 2.87 1.19 -23.03
CA LEU A 48 3.29 -0.09 -23.60
C LEU A 48 2.97 -0.18 -25.10
N SER A 49 1.77 0.25 -25.52
CA SER A 49 1.38 0.28 -26.93
C SER A 49 2.28 1.20 -27.75
N ILE A 50 2.63 2.39 -27.24
CA ILE A 50 3.56 3.29 -27.93
C ILE A 50 4.94 2.63 -28.10
N LEU A 51 5.47 1.97 -27.07
CA LEU A 51 6.78 1.31 -27.14
C LEU A 51 6.80 0.13 -28.11
N LEU A 52 5.73 -0.66 -28.18
CA LEU A 52 5.59 -1.76 -29.14
C LEU A 52 5.41 -1.26 -30.58
N LEU A 53 4.55 -0.26 -30.80
CA LEU A 53 4.29 0.30 -32.13
C LEU A 53 5.50 1.05 -32.69
N SER A 54 6.29 1.69 -31.83
CA SER A 54 7.52 2.38 -32.22
C SER A 54 8.71 1.43 -32.44
N GLY A 55 8.57 0.15 -32.10
CA GLY A 55 9.63 -0.86 -32.21
C GLY A 55 10.76 -0.69 -31.19
N VAL A 56 10.55 0.15 -30.16
CA VAL A 56 11.50 0.31 -29.04
C VAL A 56 11.51 -0.95 -28.16
N LEU A 57 10.35 -1.58 -28.01
CA LEU A 57 10.21 -2.91 -27.40
C LEU A 57 9.65 -3.89 -28.44
N THR A 58 10.16 -5.11 -28.41
CA THR A 58 9.58 -6.23 -29.13
C THR A 58 8.59 -6.98 -28.24
N TRP A 59 7.72 -7.79 -28.86
CA TRP A 59 6.85 -8.69 -28.09
C TRP A 59 7.64 -9.73 -27.29
N GLU A 60 8.84 -10.07 -27.75
CA GLU A 60 9.71 -11.03 -27.07
C GLU A 60 10.33 -10.44 -25.80
N ASP A 61 10.63 -9.13 -25.81
CA ASP A 61 11.05 -8.40 -24.61
C ASP A 61 9.94 -8.44 -23.54
N VAL A 62 8.68 -8.20 -23.92
CA VAL A 62 7.54 -8.26 -22.99
C VAL A 62 7.32 -9.66 -22.41
N LYS A 63 7.43 -10.71 -23.23
CA LYS A 63 7.30 -12.10 -22.76
C LYS A 63 8.46 -12.52 -21.85
N SER A 64 9.66 -12.00 -22.10
CA SER A 64 10.86 -12.38 -21.35
C SER A 64 11.02 -11.61 -20.03
N GLU A 65 10.21 -10.58 -19.79
CA GLU A 65 10.16 -9.80 -18.55
C GLU A 65 9.51 -10.59 -17.40
N LYS A 66 10.21 -11.60 -16.89
CA LYS A 66 9.72 -12.55 -15.89
C LYS A 66 9.24 -11.88 -14.60
N GLY A 67 9.86 -10.77 -14.19
CA GLY A 67 9.49 -10.07 -12.96
C GLY A 67 8.07 -9.50 -12.99
N ALA A 68 7.65 -8.98 -14.14
CA ALA A 68 6.29 -8.50 -14.34
C ALA A 68 5.26 -9.63 -14.25
N TRP A 69 5.55 -10.78 -14.90
CA TRP A 69 4.68 -11.96 -14.88
C TRP A 69 4.59 -12.59 -13.50
N ASP A 70 5.70 -12.73 -12.79
CA ASP A 70 5.73 -13.27 -11.42
C ASP A 70 4.90 -12.40 -10.48
N THR A 71 5.11 -11.08 -10.53
CA THR A 71 4.34 -10.11 -9.74
C THR A 71 2.84 -10.20 -10.04
N LEU A 72 2.46 -10.30 -11.32
CA LEU A 72 1.06 -10.40 -11.74
C LEU A 72 0.37 -11.64 -11.16
N ILE A 73 0.98 -12.82 -11.33
CA ILE A 73 0.41 -14.09 -10.88
C ILE A 73 0.30 -14.14 -9.36
N TRP A 74 1.39 -13.78 -8.68
CA TRP A 74 1.47 -13.84 -7.23
C TRP A 74 0.51 -12.85 -6.56
N PHE A 75 0.44 -11.61 -7.05
CA PHE A 75 -0.45 -10.58 -6.51
C PHE A 75 -1.93 -10.89 -6.77
N ALA A 76 -2.27 -11.44 -7.94
CA ALA A 76 -3.64 -11.83 -8.28
C ALA A 76 -4.16 -12.93 -7.34
N ALA A 77 -3.36 -13.97 -7.08
CA ALA A 77 -3.73 -15.05 -6.17
C ALA A 77 -4.00 -14.56 -4.75
N LEU A 78 -3.17 -13.65 -4.24
CA LEU A 78 -3.37 -13.11 -2.88
C LEU A 78 -4.55 -12.16 -2.78
N LEU A 79 -4.79 -11.33 -3.81
CA LEU A 79 -5.96 -10.47 -3.87
C LEU A 79 -7.26 -11.31 -3.88
N MET A 80 -7.26 -12.42 -4.61
CA MET A 80 -8.36 -13.38 -4.62
C MET A 80 -8.61 -13.96 -3.21
N MET A 81 -7.56 -14.45 -2.53
CA MET A 81 -7.70 -15.01 -1.17
C MET A 81 -8.23 -13.97 -0.17
N ALA A 82 -7.72 -12.74 -0.21
CA ALA A 82 -8.20 -11.65 0.63
C ALA A 82 -9.69 -11.34 0.38
N ASN A 83 -10.12 -11.34 -0.88
CA ASN A 83 -11.52 -11.14 -1.25
C ASN A 83 -12.42 -12.29 -0.77
N GLN A 84 -11.95 -13.54 -0.82
CA GLN A 84 -12.70 -14.69 -0.32
C GLN A 84 -12.85 -14.63 1.21
N LEU A 85 -11.79 -14.23 1.92
CA LEU A 85 -11.84 -14.03 3.37
C LEU A 85 -12.90 -13.00 3.76
N LYS A 86 -12.97 -11.89 3.01
CA LYS A 86 -14.03 -10.88 3.15
C LYS A 86 -15.43 -11.47 2.90
N LYS A 87 -15.63 -12.19 1.78
CA LYS A 87 -16.93 -12.77 1.42
C LYS A 87 -17.43 -13.81 2.43
N LEU A 88 -16.54 -14.58 3.03
CA LEU A 88 -16.86 -15.59 4.03
C LEU A 88 -17.23 -15.00 5.40
N GLY A 89 -17.24 -13.67 5.54
CA GLY A 89 -17.68 -13.01 6.76
C GLY A 89 -16.63 -13.00 7.87
N PHE A 90 -15.36 -13.33 7.57
CA PHE A 90 -14.26 -13.24 8.52
C PHE A 90 -14.18 -11.85 9.16
N THR A 91 -14.41 -10.80 8.37
CA THR A 91 -14.37 -9.42 8.85
C THR A 91 -15.44 -9.15 9.91
N SER A 92 -16.65 -9.64 9.70
CA SER A 92 -17.75 -9.49 10.66
C SER A 92 -17.52 -10.35 11.90
N TRP A 93 -17.11 -11.61 11.73
CA TRP A 93 -16.77 -12.49 12.84
C TRP A 93 -15.64 -11.92 13.70
N PHE A 94 -14.56 -11.43 13.07
CA PHE A 94 -13.40 -10.88 13.76
C PHE A 94 -13.73 -9.57 14.47
N GLY A 95 -14.57 -8.71 13.86
CA GLY A 95 -15.09 -7.50 14.51
C GLY A 95 -15.89 -7.82 15.78
N ASN A 96 -16.78 -8.83 15.73
CA ASN A 96 -17.55 -9.27 16.88
C ASN A 96 -16.65 -9.88 17.96
N LEU A 97 -15.69 -10.75 17.59
CA LEU A 97 -14.75 -11.35 18.54
C LEU A 97 -13.96 -10.29 19.32
N ILE A 98 -13.46 -9.26 18.64
CA ILE A 98 -12.75 -8.14 19.27
C ILE A 98 -13.70 -7.29 20.10
N GLY A 99 -14.89 -6.97 19.58
CA GLY A 99 -15.91 -6.20 20.30
C GLY A 99 -16.34 -6.84 21.61
N ASP A 100 -16.60 -8.14 21.60
CA ASP A 100 -17.02 -8.92 22.78
C ASP A 100 -15.88 -9.07 23.80
N SER A 101 -14.65 -9.29 23.33
CA SER A 101 -13.48 -9.46 24.19
C SER A 101 -13.03 -8.15 24.84
N ILE A 102 -13.06 -7.05 24.09
CA ILE A 102 -12.67 -5.72 24.60
C ILE A 102 -13.80 -5.11 25.42
N GLY A 103 -15.06 -5.22 24.99
CA GLY A 103 -16.22 -4.68 25.69
C GLY A 103 -16.38 -5.25 27.10
N SER A 104 -16.17 -6.56 27.27
CA SER A 104 -16.26 -7.21 28.59
C SER A 104 -15.09 -6.89 29.54
N THR A 105 -13.89 -6.61 29.00
CA THR A 105 -12.67 -6.41 29.79
C THR A 105 -12.37 -4.93 30.08
N MET A 106 -12.92 -3.99 29.28
CA MET A 106 -12.51 -2.58 29.29
C MET A 106 -13.57 -1.58 29.77
N HIS A 107 -14.57 -2.01 30.54
CA HIS A 107 -15.47 -1.09 31.23
C HIS A 107 -14.65 -0.11 32.12
N GLY A 108 -14.58 1.17 31.73
CA GLY A 108 -13.85 2.22 32.45
C GLY A 108 -12.45 2.56 31.92
N THR A 109 -11.97 1.88 30.87
CA THR A 109 -10.66 2.17 30.27
C THR A 109 -10.72 3.41 29.37
N SER A 110 -9.65 4.22 29.36
CA SER A 110 -9.54 5.37 28.45
C SER A 110 -9.69 4.95 26.99
N TRP A 111 -10.54 5.66 26.24
CA TRP A 111 -10.74 5.43 24.80
C TRP A 111 -9.43 5.47 24.00
N ILE A 112 -8.40 6.18 24.48
CA ILE A 112 -7.07 6.23 23.87
C ILE A 112 -6.43 4.84 23.88
N ILE A 113 -6.56 4.09 24.98
CA ILE A 113 -6.02 2.73 25.10
C ILE A 113 -6.76 1.79 24.16
N ILE A 114 -8.08 1.94 24.04
CA ILE A 114 -8.89 1.15 23.10
C ILE A 114 -8.49 1.45 21.66
N LEU A 115 -8.30 2.74 21.31
CA LEU A 115 -7.81 3.17 20.01
C LEU A 115 -6.44 2.56 19.70
N LEU A 116 -5.53 2.57 20.68
CA LEU A 116 -4.19 1.98 20.56
C LEU A 116 -4.25 0.49 20.22
N LEU A 117 -5.07 -0.27 20.95
CA LEU A 117 -5.22 -1.71 20.75
C LEU A 117 -5.88 -2.03 19.40
N LEU A 118 -6.96 -1.34 19.05
CA LEU A 118 -7.63 -1.52 17.76
C LEU A 118 -6.72 -1.15 16.59
N ASN A 119 -5.97 -0.07 16.72
CA ASN A 119 -5.02 0.35 15.71
C ASN A 119 -3.86 -0.65 15.55
N ALA A 120 -3.30 -1.17 16.65
CA ALA A 120 -2.28 -2.21 16.60
C ALA A 120 -2.82 -3.49 15.94
N ALA A 121 -4.01 -3.93 16.32
CA ALA A 121 -4.68 -5.08 15.70
C ALA A 121 -4.86 -4.84 14.19
N TYR A 122 -5.43 -3.71 13.78
CA TYR A 122 -5.63 -3.37 12.38
C TYR A 122 -4.30 -3.34 11.60
N PHE A 123 -3.27 -2.69 12.15
CA PHE A 123 -1.97 -2.57 11.51
C PHE A 123 -1.31 -3.93 11.30
N TYR A 124 -1.27 -4.79 12.32
CA TYR A 124 -0.58 -6.08 12.25
C TYR A 124 -1.40 -7.17 11.57
N THR A 125 -2.72 -7.04 11.48
CA THR A 125 -3.52 -7.88 10.58
C THR A 125 -3.04 -7.76 9.12
N HIS A 126 -2.36 -6.67 8.76
CA HIS A 126 -1.82 -6.49 7.42
C HIS A 126 -0.73 -7.50 7.02
N TYR A 127 -0.10 -8.21 7.97
CA TYR A 127 0.75 -9.36 7.64
C TYR A 127 0.01 -10.42 6.82
N PHE A 128 -1.32 -10.51 6.96
CA PHE A 128 -2.18 -11.46 6.26
C PHE A 128 -2.80 -10.91 4.97
N PHE A 129 -2.49 -9.67 4.58
CA PHE A 129 -3.01 -9.04 3.38
C PHE A 129 -1.88 -8.66 2.42
N ALA A 130 -2.05 -9.01 1.15
CA ALA A 130 -1.12 -8.61 0.09
C ALA A 130 -1.49 -7.31 -0.60
N SER A 131 -2.49 -6.59 -0.10
CA SER A 131 -2.93 -5.34 -0.71
C SER A 131 -3.57 -4.45 0.35
N GLY A 132 -3.03 -3.23 0.49
CA GLY A 132 -3.62 -2.19 1.31
C GLY A 132 -5.08 -1.93 0.95
N ASN A 133 -5.39 -1.81 -0.35
CA ASN A 133 -6.76 -1.60 -0.83
C ASN A 133 -7.70 -2.75 -0.42
N ALA A 134 -7.23 -4.00 -0.48
CA ALA A 134 -8.03 -5.16 -0.07
C ALA A 134 -8.35 -5.12 1.42
N GLN A 135 -7.36 -4.79 2.26
CA GLN A 135 -7.58 -4.64 3.69
C GLN A 135 -8.52 -3.47 4.01
N ILE A 136 -8.34 -2.30 3.39
CA ILE A 136 -9.23 -1.14 3.62
C ILE A 136 -10.67 -1.54 3.27
N ALA A 137 -10.89 -2.12 2.09
CA ALA A 137 -12.20 -2.54 1.64
C ALA A 137 -12.84 -3.62 2.53
N ALA A 138 -12.04 -4.43 3.23
CA ALA A 138 -12.52 -5.52 4.08
C ALA A 138 -12.74 -5.08 5.54
N LEU A 139 -11.76 -4.38 6.12
CA LEU A 139 -11.65 -4.21 7.58
C LEU A 139 -11.82 -2.76 8.05
N TYR A 140 -11.67 -1.75 7.19
CA TYR A 140 -11.73 -0.36 7.66
C TYR A 140 -13.08 -0.02 8.30
N ALA A 141 -14.18 -0.30 7.60
CA ALA A 141 -15.53 -0.02 8.11
C ALA A 141 -15.87 -0.84 9.36
N VAL A 142 -15.36 -2.07 9.47
CA VAL A 142 -15.56 -2.94 10.62
C VAL A 142 -14.86 -2.36 11.85
N PHE A 143 -13.57 -2.04 11.74
CA PHE A 143 -12.80 -1.49 12.85
C PHE A 143 -13.34 -0.13 13.28
N LEU A 144 -13.73 0.72 12.31
CA LEU A 144 -14.38 2.00 12.61
C LEU A 144 -15.68 1.78 13.39
N GLY A 145 -16.55 0.86 12.94
CA GLY A 145 -17.80 0.53 13.64
C GLY A 145 -17.58 0.03 15.07
N VAL A 146 -16.61 -0.86 15.28
CA VAL A 146 -16.22 -1.34 16.62
C VAL A 146 -15.71 -0.19 17.48
N GLY A 147 -14.84 0.67 16.95
CA GLY A 147 -14.31 1.82 17.68
C GLY A 147 -15.40 2.80 18.13
N LEU A 148 -16.35 3.10 17.24
CA LEU A 148 -17.51 3.95 17.56
C LEU A 148 -18.41 3.32 18.63
N HIS A 149 -18.64 2.00 18.56
CA HIS A 149 -19.42 1.27 19.58
C HIS A 149 -18.75 1.30 20.95
N LEU A 150 -17.42 1.33 21.00
CA LEU A 150 -16.61 1.46 22.22
C LEU A 150 -16.41 2.92 22.68
N ASN A 151 -17.21 3.86 22.16
CA ASN A 151 -17.18 5.29 22.51
C ASN A 151 -15.87 6.01 22.17
N ILE A 152 -15.09 5.54 21.18
CA ILE A 152 -13.96 6.30 20.65
C ILE A 152 -14.48 7.47 19.81
N PRO A 153 -13.95 8.70 19.97
CA PRO A 153 -14.30 9.83 19.12
C PRO A 153 -14.08 9.49 17.63
N ALA A 154 -15.07 9.82 16.79
CA ALA A 154 -15.12 9.38 15.41
C ALA A 154 -13.93 9.86 14.56
N ALA A 155 -13.52 11.12 14.73
CA ALA A 155 -12.42 11.70 13.97
C ALA A 155 -11.08 11.01 14.27
N PRO A 156 -10.62 10.88 15.54
CA PRO A 156 -9.44 10.09 15.88
C PRO A 156 -9.49 8.65 15.37
N MET A 157 -10.63 7.96 15.49
CA MET A 157 -10.75 6.57 15.01
C MET A 157 -10.57 6.48 13.50
N ALA A 158 -11.30 7.30 12.73
CA ALA A 158 -11.25 7.30 11.28
C ALA A 158 -9.87 7.70 10.76
N LEU A 159 -9.29 8.78 11.30
CA LEU A 159 -7.97 9.26 10.89
C LEU A 159 -6.88 8.26 11.23
N MET A 160 -6.90 7.68 12.44
CA MET A 160 -5.92 6.67 12.85
C MET A 160 -5.94 5.48 11.88
N LEU A 161 -7.11 4.92 11.59
CA LEU A 161 -7.22 3.82 10.63
C LEU A 161 -6.70 4.22 9.24
N ALA A 162 -7.08 5.40 8.74
CA ALA A 162 -6.70 5.86 7.41
C ALA A 162 -5.17 6.04 7.26
N PHE A 163 -4.51 6.65 8.24
CA PHE A 163 -3.06 6.80 8.22
C PHE A 163 -2.34 5.48 8.42
N THR A 164 -2.83 4.63 9.32
CA THR A 164 -2.33 3.27 9.53
C THR A 164 -2.40 2.44 8.25
N SER A 165 -3.41 2.65 7.40
CA SER A 165 -3.49 2.07 6.06
C SER A 165 -2.43 2.53 5.06
N SER A 166 -1.65 3.57 5.39
CA SER A 166 -0.46 3.93 4.62
C SER A 166 0.80 3.37 5.29
N LEU A 167 0.85 3.41 6.62
CA LEU A 167 2.02 3.05 7.41
C LEU A 167 2.31 1.55 7.41
N TYR A 168 1.30 0.68 7.33
CA TYR A 168 1.51 -0.76 7.29
C TYR A 168 2.25 -1.26 6.05
N CYS A 169 2.47 -0.38 5.05
CA CYS A 169 3.23 -0.66 3.84
C CYS A 169 4.71 -0.95 4.13
N SER A 170 5.17 -0.70 5.36
CA SER A 170 6.53 -1.01 5.78
C SER A 170 6.71 -2.48 6.20
N LEU A 171 5.65 -3.25 6.49
CA LEU A 171 5.78 -4.55 7.20
C LEU A 171 6.46 -5.65 6.38
N THR A 172 5.89 -6.00 5.24
CA THR A 172 6.38 -7.07 4.35
C THR A 172 6.55 -6.54 2.93
N GLN A 173 7.26 -7.30 2.10
CA GLN A 173 7.49 -6.97 0.70
C GLN A 173 6.21 -6.97 -0.13
N TYR A 174 5.06 -7.33 0.43
CA TYR A 174 3.82 -7.48 -0.33
C TYR A 174 2.64 -6.69 0.18
N THR A 175 2.83 -5.93 1.24
CA THR A 175 1.80 -5.04 1.81
C THR A 175 1.21 -4.06 0.78
N HIS A 176 2.03 -3.67 -0.21
CA HIS A 176 1.64 -2.76 -1.28
C HIS A 176 2.23 -3.23 -2.61
N ALA A 177 1.56 -2.91 -3.73
CA ALA A 177 2.01 -3.23 -5.09
C ALA A 177 3.43 -2.74 -5.45
N ARG A 178 3.98 -1.78 -4.69
CA ARG A 178 5.35 -1.25 -4.87
C ARG A 178 6.41 -2.17 -4.25
N GLY A 179 6.02 -2.93 -3.22
CA GLY A 179 6.91 -3.82 -2.49
C GLY A 179 7.47 -4.94 -3.35
N PRO A 180 6.65 -5.71 -4.09
CA PRO A 180 7.16 -6.80 -4.93
C PRO A 180 8.09 -6.31 -6.04
N ILE A 181 7.84 -5.11 -6.58
CA ILE A 181 8.70 -4.48 -7.60
C ILE A 181 10.09 -4.21 -7.03
N LEU A 182 10.17 -3.61 -5.84
CA LEU A 182 11.44 -3.31 -5.17
C LEU A 182 12.14 -4.59 -4.68
N PHE A 183 11.38 -5.56 -4.19
CA PHE A 183 11.90 -6.83 -3.70
C PHE A 183 12.41 -7.73 -4.83
N GLY A 184 11.74 -7.71 -6.00
CA GLY A 184 12.12 -8.45 -7.20
C GLY A 184 13.49 -8.07 -7.77
N ALA A 185 14.03 -6.90 -7.40
CA ALA A 185 15.40 -6.50 -7.76
C ALA A 185 16.49 -7.37 -7.08
N GLY A 186 16.13 -8.16 -6.06
CA GLY A 186 17.04 -9.15 -5.45
C GLY A 186 18.10 -8.59 -4.49
N TYR A 187 18.10 -7.28 -4.23
CA TYR A 187 19.10 -6.64 -3.35
C TYR A 187 18.88 -6.91 -1.85
N VAL A 188 17.64 -7.18 -1.40
CA VAL A 188 17.28 -7.23 0.02
C VAL A 188 16.71 -8.61 0.37
N PRO A 189 17.35 -9.37 1.28
CA PRO A 189 16.81 -10.65 1.76
C PRO A 189 15.49 -10.47 2.54
N THR A 190 14.58 -11.45 2.46
CA THR A 190 13.27 -11.43 3.14
C THR A 190 13.38 -11.13 4.64
N GLY A 191 14.31 -11.80 5.34
CA GLY A 191 14.48 -11.60 6.78
C GLY A 191 14.91 -10.17 7.16
N VAL A 192 15.73 -9.53 6.32
CA VAL A 192 16.16 -8.14 6.52
C VAL A 192 14.99 -7.20 6.27
N TRP A 193 14.22 -7.43 5.22
CA TRP A 193 13.02 -6.65 4.91
C TRP A 193 12.03 -6.67 6.08
N TRP A 194 11.69 -7.85 6.59
CA TRP A 194 10.69 -8.02 7.64
C TRP A 194 11.16 -7.44 8.97
N ARG A 195 12.42 -7.67 9.36
CA ARG A 195 12.98 -7.11 10.59
C ARG A 195 13.00 -5.58 10.54
N THR A 196 13.45 -5.02 9.42
CA THR A 196 13.48 -3.56 9.22
C THR A 196 12.06 -3.00 9.22
N GLY A 197 11.15 -3.65 8.50
CA GLY A 197 9.74 -3.29 8.43
C GLY A 197 9.04 -3.23 9.77
N PHE A 198 9.31 -4.22 10.63
CA PHE A 198 8.80 -4.26 12.01
C PHE A 198 9.38 -3.14 12.89
N ILE A 199 10.67 -2.82 12.77
CA ILE A 199 11.28 -1.70 13.51
C ILE A 199 10.66 -0.37 13.06
N ILE A 200 10.52 -0.18 11.75
CA ILE A 200 9.91 1.01 11.17
C ILE A 200 8.43 1.11 11.56
N SER A 201 7.70 0.01 11.67
CA SER A 201 6.32 0.06 12.16
C SER A 201 6.23 0.55 13.59
N LEU A 202 7.11 0.10 14.49
CA LEU A 202 7.12 0.58 15.87
C LEU A 202 7.41 2.08 15.94
N PHE A 203 8.34 2.57 15.13
CA PHE A 203 8.63 4.00 15.02
C PHE A 203 7.41 4.79 14.51
N ASN A 204 6.82 4.36 13.39
CA ASN A 204 5.65 4.99 12.80
C ASN A 204 4.47 5.04 13.79
N GLN A 205 4.24 3.94 14.50
CA GLN A 205 3.23 3.85 15.54
C GLN A 205 3.53 4.82 16.68
N ALA A 206 4.75 4.84 17.22
CA ALA A 206 5.13 5.76 18.28
C ALA A 206 4.89 7.23 17.90
N VAL A 207 5.25 7.63 16.67
CA VAL A 207 5.05 9.00 16.18
C VAL A 207 3.57 9.35 16.05
N PHE A 208 2.76 8.49 15.42
CA PHE A 208 1.34 8.78 15.21
C PHE A 208 0.53 8.76 16.50
N LEU A 209 0.87 7.86 17.42
CA LEU A 209 0.18 7.74 18.70
C LEU A 209 0.54 8.87 19.67
N THR A 210 1.70 9.50 19.52
CA THR A 210 2.10 10.63 20.37
C THR A 210 1.85 11.97 19.68
N VAL A 211 2.66 12.28 18.67
CA VAL A 211 2.61 13.54 17.93
C VAL A 211 1.30 13.69 17.16
N GLY A 212 0.82 12.61 16.52
CA GLY A 212 -0.43 12.62 15.76
C GLY A 212 -1.65 12.92 16.64
N LEU A 213 -1.82 12.18 17.73
CA LEU A 213 -2.89 12.43 18.70
C LEU A 213 -2.79 13.84 19.31
N ALA A 214 -1.61 14.25 19.77
CA ALA A 214 -1.41 15.60 20.30
C ALA A 214 -1.79 16.68 19.28
N TRP A 215 -1.41 16.51 18.02
CA TRP A 215 -1.74 17.44 16.94
C TRP A 215 -3.25 17.50 16.66
N TRP A 216 -3.93 16.36 16.63
CA TRP A 216 -5.38 16.32 16.42
C TRP A 216 -6.15 16.97 17.58
N LYS A 217 -5.62 16.88 18.80
CA LYS A 217 -6.15 17.63 19.95
C LYS A 217 -5.98 19.15 19.76
N VAL A 218 -4.83 19.61 19.28
CA VAL A 218 -4.61 21.04 18.97
C VAL A 218 -5.58 21.53 17.89
N LEU A 219 -5.89 20.69 16.91
CA LEU A 219 -6.86 21.00 15.85
C LEU A 219 -8.33 20.93 16.31
N GLY A 220 -8.61 20.53 17.56
CA GLY A 220 -9.98 20.37 18.07
C GLY A 220 -10.75 19.21 17.44
N LEU A 221 -10.03 18.18 16.95
CA LEU A 221 -10.65 16.97 16.39
C LEU A 221 -11.13 16.01 17.49
N TYR A 222 -10.73 16.24 18.74
CA TYR A 222 -11.25 15.62 19.95
C TYR A 222 -10.81 16.38 21.21
#